data_AF-A0A519M1K2-F1
#
_entry.id   AF-A0A519M1K2-F1
#
_cell.length_a   1.000
_cell.length_b   1.000
_cell.length_c   1.000
_cell.angle_alpha   90.00
_cell.angle_beta   90.00
_cell.angle_gamma   90.00
#
_symmetry.space_group_name_H-M   'P 1'
#
loop_
_entity.id
_entity.type
_entity.pdbx_description
1 polymer ?
#
loop_
_entity_poly.entity_id
_entity_poly.type
_entity_poly.pdbx_seq_one_letter_code
_entity_poly.pdbx_strand_id
1 'polypeptide(L)'
;KVTPEALKEAKDKIENIRKKITSGEITFAEAARAESDEKATKNSGGLLMNPRTLETRFELTKMDPELYGNISELKDGEVSPAILEQDQRAGTSYKIMTVTNRYDQHTADYSKDYTKIKELALKEKQMKAVAKWSESKIKENYIKVNGEYRDCKFVNHWIK
;
A
#
# COMPACT_ATOMS: atom_id res chain seq x y z
N LYS A 1 14.11 -27.51 1.39
CA LYS A 1 12.69 -27.74 1.75
C LYS A 1 12.55 -27.45 3.23
N VAL A 2 11.54 -26.68 3.64
CA VAL A 2 11.25 -26.46 5.06
C VAL A 2 10.75 -27.78 5.66
N THR A 3 11.28 -28.18 6.82
CA THR A 3 10.85 -29.41 7.49
C THR A 3 9.51 -29.19 8.21
N PRO A 4 8.66 -30.22 8.33
CA PRO A 4 7.43 -30.13 9.12
C PRO A 4 7.67 -29.66 10.56
N GLU A 5 8.78 -30.08 11.16
CA GLU A 5 9.20 -29.70 12.51
C GLU A 5 9.49 -28.20 12.59
N ALA A 6 10.21 -27.63 11.62
CA ALA A 6 10.50 -26.20 11.58
C ALA A 6 9.24 -25.36 11.35
N LEU A 7 8.30 -25.84 10.54
CA LEU A 7 6.99 -25.17 10.37
C LEU A 7 6.18 -25.19 11.67
N LYS A 8 6.22 -26.29 12.41
CA LYS A 8 5.54 -26.40 13.70
C LYS A 8 6.16 -25.44 14.72
N GLU A 9 7.49 -25.43 14.83
CA GLU A 9 8.20 -24.53 15.76
C GLU A 9 7.92 -23.05 15.44
N ALA A 10 7.94 -22.66 14.17
CA ALA A 10 7.61 -21.31 13.75
C ALA A 10 6.16 -20.93 14.10
N LYS A 11 5.22 -21.86 13.93
CA LYS A 11 3.81 -21.67 14.31
C LYS A 11 3.66 -21.51 15.82
N ASP A 12 4.31 -22.38 16.60
CA ASP A 12 4.24 -22.33 18.06
C ASP A 12 4.87 -21.04 18.60
N LYS A 13 5.97 -20.58 17.99
CA LYS A 13 6.61 -19.30 18.30
C LYS A 13 5.66 -18.12 18.07
N ILE A 14 5.06 -18.02 16.88
CA ILE A 14 4.19 -16.88 16.56
C ILE A 14 2.88 -16.88 17.36
N GLU A 15 2.33 -18.06 17.67
CA GLU A 15 1.15 -18.17 18.54
C GLU A 15 1.46 -17.75 19.98
N ASN A 16 2.66 -18.05 20.49
CA ASN A 16 3.09 -17.54 21.79
C ASN A 16 3.25 -16.01 21.79
N ILE A 17 3.83 -15.44 20.72
CA ILE A 17 3.90 -13.98 20.55
C ILE A 17 2.51 -13.37 20.54
N ARG A 18 1.59 -13.93 19.74
CA ARG A 18 0.20 -13.50 19.68
C ARG A 18 -0.46 -13.53 21.05
N LYS A 19 -0.30 -14.61 21.82
CA LYS A 19 -0.85 -14.72 23.18
C LYS A 19 -0.38 -13.59 24.08
N LYS A 20 0.93 -13.28 24.10
CA LYS A 20 1.50 -12.18 24.87
C LYS A 20 0.95 -10.81 24.48
N ILE A 21 0.69 -10.60 23.18
CA ILE A 21 0.07 -9.37 22.69
C ILE A 21 -1.39 -9.30 23.18
N THR A 22 -2.15 -10.39 23.00
CA THR A 22 -3.58 -10.42 23.37
C THR A 22 -3.82 -10.40 24.89
N SER A 23 -2.87 -10.85 25.70
CA SER A 23 -2.92 -10.75 27.16
C SER A 23 -2.48 -9.37 27.68
N GLY A 24 -1.94 -8.51 26.80
CA GLY A 24 -1.40 -7.21 27.17
C GLY A 24 -0.03 -7.26 27.86
N GLU A 25 0.67 -8.39 27.84
CA GLU A 25 2.04 -8.51 28.39
C GLU A 25 3.02 -7.64 27.61
N ILE A 26 2.87 -7.58 26.28
CA ILE A 26 3.66 -6.74 25.38
C ILE A 26 2.75 -6.09 24.33
N THR A 27 3.12 -4.93 23.81
CA THR A 27 2.45 -4.31 22.67
C THR A 27 2.85 -4.97 21.36
N PHE A 28 2.02 -4.81 20.31
CA PHE A 28 2.35 -5.28 18.96
C PHE A 28 3.68 -4.68 18.46
N ALA A 29 3.92 -3.39 18.74
CA ALA A 29 5.14 -2.71 18.31
C ALA A 29 6.40 -3.21 19.03
N GLU A 30 6.30 -3.57 20.32
CA GLU A 30 7.40 -4.21 21.06
C GLU A 30 7.67 -5.62 20.54
N ALA A 31 6.63 -6.42 20.34
CA ALA A 31 6.73 -7.74 19.74
C ALA A 31 7.40 -7.67 18.35
N ALA A 32 7.00 -6.71 17.52
CA ALA A 32 7.61 -6.51 16.21
C ALA A 32 9.12 -6.19 16.34
N ARG A 33 9.52 -5.25 17.19
CA ARG A 33 10.93 -4.86 17.38
C ARG A 33 11.80 -5.98 17.95
N ALA A 34 11.26 -6.81 18.84
CA ALA A 34 12.02 -7.90 19.45
C ALA A 34 12.06 -9.14 18.55
N GLU A 35 10.90 -9.59 18.07
CA GLU A 35 10.70 -10.94 17.56
C GLU A 35 10.52 -11.03 16.04
N SER A 36 10.21 -9.92 15.36
CA SER A 36 9.99 -9.96 13.92
C SER A 36 11.30 -10.23 13.16
N ASP A 37 11.20 -11.09 12.15
CA ASP A 37 12.25 -11.34 11.17
C ASP A 37 12.15 -10.41 9.94
N GLU A 38 11.07 -9.61 9.83
CA GLU A 38 10.87 -8.66 8.74
C GLU A 38 11.67 -7.36 8.96
N LYS A 39 12.84 -7.28 8.32
CA LYS A 39 13.77 -6.15 8.47
C LYS A 39 13.16 -4.81 8.06
N ALA A 40 12.26 -4.79 7.08
CA ALA A 40 11.67 -3.55 6.58
C ALA A 40 10.73 -2.88 7.60
N THR A 41 10.09 -3.66 8.48
CA THR A 41 9.06 -3.14 9.40
C THR A 41 9.38 -3.35 10.87
N LYS A 42 10.31 -4.24 11.23
CA LYS A 42 10.74 -4.54 12.60
C LYS A 42 10.99 -3.27 13.42
N ASN A 43 11.84 -2.37 12.92
CA ASN A 43 12.23 -1.16 13.65
C ASN A 43 11.10 -0.12 13.75
N SER A 44 10.14 -0.18 12.82
CA SER A 44 8.95 0.68 12.78
C SER A 44 7.77 0.09 13.56
N GLY A 45 8.00 -0.95 14.37
CA GLY A 45 6.94 -1.59 15.16
C GLY A 45 5.92 -2.35 14.30
N GLY A 46 6.31 -2.83 13.12
CA GLY A 46 5.43 -3.56 12.20
C GLY A 46 4.55 -2.68 11.31
N LEU A 47 4.78 -1.35 11.29
CA LEU A 47 4.03 -0.45 10.42
C LEU A 47 4.34 -0.72 8.94
N LEU A 48 3.29 -1.01 8.18
CA LEU A 48 3.35 -1.09 6.72
C LEU A 48 3.32 0.31 6.12
N MET A 49 4.17 0.51 5.12
CA MET A 49 4.21 1.74 4.32
C MET A 49 3.78 1.41 2.90
N ASN A 50 2.88 2.22 2.34
CA ASN A 50 2.43 2.08 0.98
C ASN A 50 3.58 2.43 0.03
N PRO A 51 4.06 1.50 -0.83
CA PRO A 51 5.21 1.77 -1.69
C PRO A 51 4.94 2.84 -2.77
N ARG A 52 3.67 3.16 -3.03
CA ARG A 52 3.28 4.15 -4.04
C ARG A 52 3.14 5.57 -3.47
N THR A 53 2.66 5.70 -2.24
CA THR A 53 2.40 7.00 -1.60
C THR A 53 3.34 7.32 -0.45
N LEU A 54 4.09 6.33 0.05
CA LEU A 54 4.91 6.40 1.27
C LEU A 54 4.10 6.70 2.54
N GLU A 55 2.78 6.59 2.48
CA GLU A 55 1.90 6.75 3.63
C GLU A 55 1.74 5.43 4.37
N THR A 56 1.45 5.49 5.67
CA THR A 56 1.10 4.31 6.48
C THR A 56 -0.40 3.96 6.38
N ARG A 57 -1.18 4.79 5.71
CA ARG A 57 -2.61 4.58 5.45
C ARG A 57 -2.81 3.91 4.11
N PHE A 58 -3.65 2.88 4.09
CA PHE A 58 -4.01 2.17 2.87
C PHE A 58 -5.48 2.44 2.53
N GLU A 59 -5.75 2.75 1.26
CA GLU A 59 -7.11 2.82 0.74
C GLU A 59 -7.63 1.40 0.53
N LEU A 60 -8.73 1.02 1.20
CA LEU A 60 -9.31 -0.33 1.12
C LEU A 60 -9.53 -0.82 -0.32
N THR A 61 -9.97 0.08 -1.21
CA THR A 61 -10.22 -0.23 -2.64
C THR A 61 -8.97 -0.48 -3.46
N LYS A 62 -7.78 -0.18 -2.93
CA LYS A 62 -6.48 -0.35 -3.60
C LYS A 62 -5.56 -1.32 -2.84
N MET A 63 -6.09 -2.00 -1.82
CA MET A 63 -5.33 -3.05 -1.13
C MET A 63 -5.24 -4.31 -1.97
N ASP A 64 -4.19 -5.08 -1.73
CA ASP A 64 -4.09 -6.43 -2.25
C ASP A 64 -5.23 -7.30 -1.69
N PRO A 65 -5.92 -8.12 -2.51
CA PRO A 65 -7.06 -8.93 -2.05
C PRO A 65 -6.73 -9.92 -0.92
N GLU A 66 -5.54 -10.52 -0.93
CA GLU A 66 -5.11 -11.45 0.12
C GLU A 66 -4.91 -10.70 1.44
N LEU A 67 -4.23 -9.55 1.37
CA LEU A 67 -4.08 -8.67 2.52
C LEU A 67 -5.43 -8.21 3.06
N TYR A 68 -6.34 -7.79 2.18
CA TYR A 68 -7.68 -7.36 2.54
C TYR A 68 -8.46 -8.47 3.25
N GLY A 69 -8.42 -9.69 2.73
CA GLY A 69 -9.10 -10.85 3.35
C GLY A 69 -8.61 -11.16 4.76
N ASN A 70 -7.32 -10.94 5.04
CA ASN A 70 -6.73 -11.20 6.35
C ASN A 70 -7.09 -10.14 7.42
N ILE A 71 -7.47 -8.92 7.02
CA ILE A 71 -7.71 -7.80 7.95
C ILE A 71 -9.13 -7.25 7.93
N SER A 72 -9.97 -7.66 6.98
CA SER A 72 -11.32 -7.11 6.78
C SER A 72 -12.22 -7.34 8.00
N GLU A 73 -12.12 -8.52 8.61
CA GLU A 73 -12.91 -8.93 9.78
C GLU A 73 -12.29 -8.51 11.13
N LEU A 74 -11.04 -8.05 11.13
CA LEU A 74 -10.36 -7.61 12.35
C LEU A 74 -10.90 -6.26 12.82
N LYS A 75 -11.22 -6.19 14.11
CA LYS A 75 -11.49 -4.92 14.80
C LYS A 75 -10.19 -4.13 15.01
N ASP A 76 -10.34 -2.84 15.26
CA ASP A 76 -9.21 -1.98 15.58
C ASP A 76 -8.52 -2.48 16.86
N GLY A 77 -7.20 -2.68 16.78
CA GLY A 77 -6.36 -3.28 17.82
C GLY A 77 -6.43 -4.80 17.94
N GLU A 78 -7.30 -5.48 17.19
CA GLU A 78 -7.37 -6.94 17.18
C GLU A 78 -6.17 -7.54 16.42
N VAL A 79 -5.68 -8.68 16.91
CA VAL A 79 -4.56 -9.40 16.30
C VAL A 79 -5.08 -10.65 15.59
N SER A 80 -4.76 -10.76 14.31
CA SER A 80 -5.10 -11.90 13.46
C SER A 80 -4.60 -13.23 14.05
N PRO A 81 -5.20 -14.37 13.66
CA PRO A 81 -4.54 -15.66 13.84
C PRO A 81 -3.21 -15.72 13.08
N ALA A 82 -2.38 -16.73 13.36
CA ALA A 82 -1.17 -16.97 12.60
C ALA A 82 -1.49 -17.36 11.15
N ILE A 83 -1.06 -16.54 10.20
CA ILE A 83 -1.27 -16.71 8.77
C ILE A 83 -0.01 -17.32 8.17
N LEU A 84 -0.16 -18.43 7.44
CA LEU A 84 0.92 -19.04 6.68
C LEU A 84 1.11 -18.26 5.37
N GLU A 85 2.29 -17.73 5.14
CA GLU A 85 2.67 -17.03 3.91
C GLU A 85 3.68 -17.87 3.13
N GLN A 86 3.49 -17.96 1.82
CA GLN A 86 4.39 -18.63 0.91
C GLN A 86 4.91 -17.63 -0.11
N ASP A 87 6.05 -17.02 0.22
CA ASP A 87 6.74 -16.13 -0.70
C ASP A 87 7.70 -16.94 -1.58
N GLN A 88 7.69 -16.70 -2.89
CA GLN A 88 8.55 -17.43 -3.82
C GLN A 88 10.05 -17.13 -3.65
N ARG A 89 10.39 -15.98 -3.08
CA ARG A 89 11.76 -15.49 -2.84
C ARG A 89 12.17 -15.63 -1.37
N ALA A 90 11.29 -15.29 -0.44
CA ALA A 90 11.56 -15.33 1.00
C ALA A 90 11.24 -16.70 1.64
N GLY A 91 10.54 -17.58 0.94
CA GLY A 91 10.18 -18.91 1.41
C GLY A 91 8.88 -18.91 2.22
N THR A 92 8.68 -19.96 3.01
CA THR A 92 7.48 -20.15 3.83
C THR A 92 7.69 -19.56 5.22
N SER A 93 6.78 -18.69 5.64
CA SER A 93 6.84 -17.99 6.93
C SER A 93 5.44 -17.93 7.57
N TYR A 94 5.39 -17.54 8.85
CA TYR A 94 4.14 -17.16 9.50
C TYR A 94 4.14 -15.68 9.82
N LYS A 95 2.97 -15.04 9.72
CA LYS A 95 2.75 -13.64 10.10
C LYS A 95 1.48 -13.49 10.93
N ILE A 96 1.45 -12.42 11.72
CA ILE A 96 0.25 -11.91 12.40
C ILE A 96 0.09 -10.44 12.04
N MET A 97 -1.15 -9.99 11.98
CA MET A 97 -1.50 -8.65 11.52
C MET A 97 -2.45 -7.98 12.51
N THR A 98 -2.43 -6.66 12.54
CA THR A 98 -3.37 -5.86 13.32
C THR A 98 -3.76 -4.61 12.55
N VAL A 99 -4.97 -4.12 12.79
CA VAL A 99 -5.46 -2.85 12.25
C VAL A 99 -5.35 -1.80 13.34
N THR A 100 -4.47 -0.81 13.17
CA THR A 100 -4.27 0.24 14.17
C THR A 100 -5.41 1.23 14.23
N ASN A 101 -5.91 1.67 13.08
CA ASN A 101 -7.06 2.57 12.97
C ASN A 101 -7.80 2.30 11.66
N ARG A 102 -9.13 2.27 11.72
CA ARG A 102 -10.00 2.28 10.55
C ARG A 102 -10.70 3.62 10.39
N TYR A 103 -10.73 4.11 9.16
CA TYR A 103 -11.46 5.33 8.82
C TYR A 103 -12.57 4.96 7.85
N ASP A 104 -13.81 5.11 8.31
CA ASP A 104 -14.98 4.79 7.50
C ASP A 104 -15.13 5.74 6.31
N GLN A 105 -15.87 5.26 5.32
CA GLN A 105 -16.27 6.08 4.19
C GLN A 105 -17.07 7.29 4.70
N HIS A 106 -16.66 8.47 4.27
CA HIS A 106 -17.36 9.71 4.56
C HIS A 106 -17.29 10.63 3.34
N THR A 107 -18.19 11.60 3.31
CA THR A 107 -18.08 12.71 2.35
C THR A 107 -16.83 13.51 2.68
N ALA A 108 -16.04 13.85 1.65
CA ALA A 108 -14.79 14.58 1.82
C ALA A 108 -15.02 15.88 2.61
N ASP A 109 -14.22 16.07 3.66
CA ASP A 109 -14.31 17.21 4.56
C ASP A 109 -12.98 17.97 4.55
N TYR A 110 -13.02 19.27 4.27
CA TYR A 110 -11.79 20.07 4.17
C TYR A 110 -10.95 20.09 5.45
N SER A 111 -11.57 19.99 6.63
CA SER A 111 -10.85 19.99 7.91
C SER A 111 -10.13 18.67 8.17
N LYS A 112 -10.70 17.54 7.72
CA LYS A 112 -10.15 16.19 7.92
C LYS A 112 -9.25 15.73 6.78
N ASP A 113 -9.59 16.10 5.54
CA ASP A 113 -8.98 15.57 4.32
C ASP A 113 -8.14 16.61 3.56
N TYR A 114 -7.79 17.72 4.21
CA TYR A 114 -7.05 18.83 3.59
C TYR A 114 -5.87 18.36 2.74
N THR A 115 -5.03 17.47 3.28
CA THR A 115 -3.84 16.95 2.60
C THR A 115 -4.21 16.26 1.29
N LYS A 116 -5.22 15.37 1.31
CA LYS A 116 -5.66 14.63 0.12
C LYS A 116 -6.28 15.55 -0.92
N ILE A 117 -7.13 16.49 -0.48
CA ILE A 117 -7.77 17.45 -1.38
C ILE A 117 -6.70 18.36 -2.02
N LYS A 118 -5.73 18.83 -1.24
CA LYS A 118 -4.60 19.63 -1.72
C LYS A 118 -3.79 18.87 -2.78
N GLU A 119 -3.50 17.59 -2.55
CA GLU A 119 -2.76 16.75 -3.50
C GLU A 119 -3.53 16.57 -4.81
N LEU A 120 -4.84 16.29 -4.74
CA LEU A 120 -5.67 16.13 -5.93
C LEU A 120 -5.73 17.44 -6.73
N ALA A 121 -5.93 18.57 -6.06
CA ALA A 121 -5.95 19.88 -6.70
C ALA A 121 -4.59 20.25 -7.30
N LEU A 122 -3.48 19.93 -6.62
CA LEU A 122 -2.12 20.14 -7.14
C LEU A 122 -1.88 19.30 -8.39
N LYS A 123 -2.28 18.02 -8.37
CA LYS A 123 -2.16 17.13 -9.52
C LYS A 123 -2.97 17.65 -10.71
N GLU A 124 -4.20 18.11 -10.48
CA GLU A 124 -5.01 18.73 -11.53
C GLU A 124 -4.33 19.96 -12.14
N LYS A 125 -3.75 20.84 -11.31
CA LYS A 125 -3.01 22.02 -11.78
C LYS A 125 -1.77 21.64 -12.59
N GLN A 126 -1.03 20.63 -12.15
CA GLN A 126 0.14 20.11 -12.87
C GLN A 126 -0.26 19.56 -14.24
N MET A 127 -1.34 18.75 -14.31
CA MET A 127 -1.84 18.25 -15.59
C MET A 127 -2.25 19.40 -16.53
N LYS A 128 -2.94 20.43 -16.03
CA LYS A 128 -3.30 21.61 -16.81
C LYS A 128 -2.07 22.37 -17.33
N ALA A 129 -1.05 22.55 -16.47
CA ALA A 129 0.19 23.20 -16.86
C ALA A 129 0.94 22.43 -17.95
N VAL A 130 1.06 21.11 -17.80
CA VAL A 130 1.68 20.22 -18.80
C VAL A 130 0.90 20.23 -20.10
N ALA A 131 -0.42 20.17 -20.06
CA ALA A 131 -1.28 20.23 -21.25
C ALA A 131 -1.07 21.54 -22.02
N LYS A 132 -1.10 22.69 -21.33
CA LYS A 132 -0.86 24.00 -21.92
C LYS A 132 0.55 24.11 -22.52
N TRP A 133 1.55 23.61 -21.80
CA TRP A 133 2.93 23.59 -22.28
C TRP A 133 3.08 22.72 -23.54
N SER A 134 2.47 21.54 -23.53
CA SER A 134 2.48 20.62 -24.67
C SER A 134 1.83 21.25 -25.90
N GLU A 135 0.67 21.88 -25.74
CA GLU A 135 -0.01 22.58 -26.84
C GLU A 135 0.84 23.72 -27.43
N SER A 136 1.49 24.53 -26.59
CA SER A 136 2.41 25.59 -27.05
C SER A 136 3.57 25.00 -27.85
N LYS A 137 4.20 23.94 -27.34
CA LYS A 137 5.34 23.30 -28.00
C LYS A 137 4.96 22.63 -29.31
N ILE A 138 3.77 22.04 -29.41
CA ILE A 138 3.25 21.49 -30.67
C ILE A 138 3.08 22.60 -31.73
N LYS A 139 2.64 23.80 -31.34
CA LYS A 139 2.48 24.94 -32.25
C LYS A 139 3.82 25.51 -32.71
N GLU A 140 4.77 25.69 -31.79
CA GLU A 140 6.09 26.29 -32.02
C GLU A 140 7.03 25.42 -32.87
N ASN A 141 6.90 24.09 -32.78
CA ASN A 141 7.83 23.18 -33.46
C ASN A 141 7.29 22.68 -34.80
N TYR A 142 8.21 22.33 -35.70
CA TYR A 142 7.88 21.60 -36.92
C TYR A 142 7.68 20.12 -36.58
N ILE A 143 6.49 19.59 -36.88
CA ILE A 143 6.11 18.21 -36.61
C ILE A 143 5.62 17.60 -37.92
N LYS A 144 6.27 16.51 -38.36
CA LYS A 144 5.89 15.76 -39.56
C LYS A 144 5.37 14.39 -39.14
N VAL A 145 4.09 14.14 -39.39
CA VAL A 145 3.46 12.82 -39.25
C VAL A 145 3.47 12.12 -40.60
N ASN A 146 3.97 10.88 -40.64
CA ASN A 146 3.98 10.03 -41.84
C ASN A 146 2.55 9.78 -42.33
N GLY A 147 2.36 9.72 -43.65
CA GLY A 147 1.05 9.69 -44.31
C GLY A 147 0.10 8.63 -43.78
N GLU A 148 0.61 7.41 -43.56
CA GLU A 148 -0.16 6.26 -43.05
C GLU A 148 -0.76 6.48 -41.65
N TYR A 149 -0.20 7.41 -40.87
CA TYR A 149 -0.66 7.71 -39.50
C TYR A 149 -1.44 9.02 -39.41
N ARG A 150 -1.71 9.71 -40.53
CA ARG A 150 -2.41 10.99 -40.50
C ARG A 150 -3.89 10.86 -40.15
N ASP A 151 -4.49 9.72 -40.47
CA ASP A 151 -5.91 9.45 -40.20
C ASP A 151 -6.14 8.91 -38.78
N CYS A 152 -5.09 8.73 -37.98
CA CYS A 152 -5.22 8.30 -36.60
C CYS A 152 -5.87 9.39 -35.72
N LYS A 153 -6.74 8.97 -34.79
CA LYS A 153 -7.30 9.88 -33.78
C LYS A 153 -6.27 10.12 -32.68
N PHE A 154 -5.73 11.33 -32.63
CA PHE A 154 -4.78 11.73 -31.60
C PHE A 154 -5.46 12.49 -30.47
N VAL A 155 -4.91 12.33 -29.25
CA VAL A 155 -5.33 13.11 -28.07
C VAL A 155 -4.85 14.55 -28.16
N ASN A 156 -3.66 14.78 -28.70
CA ASN A 156 -3.13 16.12 -28.97
C ASN A 156 -3.20 16.45 -30.46
N HIS A 157 -3.27 17.74 -30.79
CA HIS A 157 -3.32 18.25 -32.16
C HIS A 157 -1.94 18.19 -32.86
N TRP A 158 -1.40 16.98 -33.06
CA TRP A 158 -0.09 16.75 -33.68
C TRP A 158 -0.05 17.08 -35.19
N ILE A 159 -1.20 17.02 -35.84
CA ILE A 159 -1.38 17.32 -37.26
C ILE A 159 -2.04 18.69 -37.33
N LYS A 160 -1.38 19.62 -38.04
CA LYS A 160 -1.91 20.95 -38.36
C LYS A 160 -2.75 20.91 -39.62
#